data_AF-A0A939F3R2-F1
#
_entry.id   AF-A0A939F3R2-F1
#
_cell.length_a   1.000
_cell.length_b   1.000
_cell.length_c   1.000
_cell.angle_alpha   90.00
_cell.angle_beta   90.00
_cell.angle_gamma   90.00
#
_symmetry.space_group_name_H-M   'P 1'
#
loop_
_entity.id
_entity.type
_entity.pdbx_description
1 polymer ?
#
loop_
_entity_poly.entity_id
_entity_poly.type
_entity_poly.pdbx_seq_one_letter_code
_entity_poly.pdbx_strand_id
1 'polypeptide(L)' 'MDCNTWTNGAGTIGYAHCSGLGHIGAFRVKVTCISYTGVRHFEVGPWVANNKTSSHKCAGADAGQAGVLTVGSEMED' A
#
# COMPACT_ATOMS: atom_id res chain seq x y z
N MET A 1 -10.51 -7.42 -13.53
CA MET A 1 -9.32 -6.97 -12.80
C MET A 1 -9.73 -6.83 -11.37
N ASP A 2 -9.09 -7.58 -10.48
CA ASP A 2 -9.48 -7.70 -9.09
C ASP A 2 -8.33 -7.22 -8.22
N CYS A 3 -8.54 -6.14 -7.47
CA CYS A 3 -7.55 -5.57 -6.56
C CYS A 3 -8.05 -5.65 -5.13
N ASN A 4 -7.35 -6.43 -4.32
CA ASN A 4 -7.58 -6.52 -2.89
C ASN A 4 -6.52 -5.70 -2.16
N THR A 5 -6.96 -4.93 -1.17
CA THR A 5 -6.08 -4.16 -0.29
C THR A 5 -6.37 -4.50 1.15
N TRP A 6 -5.32 -4.56 1.96
CA TRP A 6 -5.46 -4.84 3.39
C TRP A 6 -4.29 -4.23 4.16
N THR A 7 -4.41 -4.20 5.48
CA THR A 7 -3.33 -3.82 6.39
C THR A 7 -2.90 -5.02 7.21
N ASN A 8 -1.66 -5.01 7.73
CA ASN A 8 -1.29 -5.97 8.77
C ASN A 8 -2.13 -5.74 10.03
N GLY A 9 -2.14 -6.72 10.94
CA GLY A 9 -2.89 -6.62 12.20
C GLY A 9 -2.44 -5.48 13.12
N ALA A 10 -1.22 -4.96 12.94
CA ALA A 10 -0.71 -3.79 13.66
C ALA A 10 -1.12 -2.44 13.02
N GLY A 11 -1.71 -2.45 11.82
CA GLY A 11 -2.09 -1.21 11.12
C GLY A 11 -0.90 -0.34 10.71
N THR A 12 0.27 -0.92 10.43
CA THR A 12 1.51 -0.20 10.11
C THR A 12 2.01 -0.44 8.69
N ILE A 13 1.54 -1.52 8.05
CA ILE A 13 1.92 -1.92 6.69
C ILE A 13 0.65 -2.07 5.87
N GLY A 14 0.60 -1.40 4.72
CA GLY A 14 -0.44 -1.59 3.71
C GLY A 14 0.02 -2.57 2.64
N TYR A 15 -0.93 -3.34 2.12
CA TYR A 15 -0.72 -4.33 1.07
C TYR A 15 -1.74 -4.14 -0.04
N ALA A 16 -1.31 -4.37 -1.27
CA ALA A 16 -2.17 -4.50 -2.43
C ALA A 16 -1.83 -5.78 -3.18
N HIS A 17 -2.85 -6.48 -3.66
CA HIS A 17 -2.73 -7.60 -4.57
C HIS A 17 -3.72 -7.42 -5.70
N CYS A 18 -3.23 -7.32 -6.92
CA CYS A 18 -4.07 -7.20 -8.10
C CYS A 18 -3.85 -8.39 -9.03
N SER A 19 -4.95 -8.93 -9.54
CA SER A 19 -4.99 -10.00 -10.53
C SER A 19 -5.81 -9.59 -11.77
N GLY A 20 -5.53 -10.24 -12.89
CA GLY A 20 -6.16 -9.91 -14.17
C GLY A 20 -5.71 -8.58 -14.77
N LEU A 21 -4.52 -8.10 -14.40
CA LEU A 21 -3.78 -7.11 -15.18
C LEU A 21 -3.32 -7.77 -16.49
N GLY A 22 -3.34 -7.03 -17.60
CA GLY A 22 -2.81 -7.49 -18.89
C GLY A 22 -1.33 -7.90 -18.81
N HIS A 23 -0.79 -8.44 -19.90
CA HIS A 23 0.58 -8.99 -19.94
C HIS A 23 1.69 -8.02 -19.48
N ILE A 24 1.46 -6.71 -19.52
CA ILE A 24 2.44 -5.66 -19.20
C ILE A 24 2.05 -4.87 -17.94
N GLY A 25 0.82 -5.07 -17.43
CA GLY A 25 0.29 -4.26 -16.33
C GLY A 25 1.08 -4.44 -15.03
N ALA A 26 1.48 -3.31 -14.46
CA ALA A 26 2.10 -3.23 -13.15
C ALA A 26 1.16 -2.50 -12.17
N PHE A 27 1.27 -2.85 -10.90
CA PHE A 27 0.54 -2.16 -9.85
C PHE A 27 1.41 -1.97 -8.62
N ARG A 28 1.06 -0.99 -7.79
CA ARG A 28 1.70 -0.78 -6.48
C ARG A 28 0.67 -0.43 -5.43
N VAL A 29 1.00 -0.70 -4.16
CA VAL A 29 0.18 -0.24 -3.04
C VAL A 29 0.37 1.27 -2.86
N LYS A 30 -0.71 1.99 -2.59
CA LYS A 30 -0.70 3.37 -2.12
C LYS A 30 -1.24 3.38 -0.69
N VAL A 31 -0.42 3.82 0.24
CA VAL A 31 -0.74 3.83 1.67
C VAL A 31 -0.89 5.26 2.12
N THR A 32 -2.01 5.58 2.75
CA THR A 32 -2.20 6.86 3.45
C THR A 32 -1.73 6.65 4.87
N CYS A 33 -0.63 7.28 5.22
CA CYS A 33 -0.07 7.25 6.56
C CYS A 33 -0.59 8.44 7.36
N ILE A 34 -0.90 8.21 8.63
CA ILE A 34 -1.23 9.25 9.60
C ILE A 34 -0.23 9.18 10.74
N SER A 35 0.39 10.31 11.05
CA SER A 35 1.29 10.44 12.20
C SER A 35 0.51 10.68 13.49
N TYR A 36 1.17 10.50 14.64
CA TYR A 36 0.60 10.79 15.96
C TYR A 36 0.19 12.26 16.14
N THR A 37 0.75 13.17 15.35
CA THR A 37 0.37 14.60 15.32
C THR A 37 -0.81 14.88 14.39
N GLY A 38 -1.37 13.86 13.73
CA GLY A 38 -2.49 13.97 12.81
C GLY A 38 -2.12 14.39 11.39
N VAL A 39 -0.82 14.60 11.10
CA VAL A 39 -0.34 14.89 9.74
C VAL A 39 -0.53 13.64 8.88
N ARG A 40 -1.15 13.82 7.71
CA ARG A 40 -1.41 12.77 6.74
C ARG A 40 -0.50 12.93 5.53
N HIS A 41 0.07 11.84 5.07
CA HIS A 41 0.85 11.80 3.83
C HIS A 41 0.65 10.46 3.13
N PHE A 42 0.93 10.44 1.83
CA PHE A 42 0.84 9.22 1.04
C PHE A 42 2.23 8.67 0.81
N GLU A 43 2.35 7.36 0.95
CA GLU A 43 3.55 6.62 0.59
C GLU A 43 3.15 5.50 -0.36
N VAL A 44 4.07 5.10 -1.23
CA VAL A 44 3.82 4.09 -2.26
C VAL A 44 4.83 2.97 -2.14
N GLY A 45 4.35 1.75 -2.34
CA GLY A 45 5.21 0.57 -2.42
C GLY A 45 5.86 0.40 -3.79
N PRO A 46 6.62 -0.67 -4.00
CA PRO A 46 7.21 -0.99 -5.29
C PRO A 46 6.14 -1.37 -6.31
N TRP A 47 6.39 -1.03 -7.58
CA TRP A 47 5.66 -1.58 -8.71
C TRP A 47 5.93 -3.08 -8.81
N VAL A 48 4.86 -3.87 -8.91
CA VAL A 48 4.91 -5.31 -9.04
C VAL A 48 3.99 -5.75 -10.18
N ALA A 49 4.36 -6.83 -10.84
CA ALA A 49 3.58 -7.42 -11.91
C ALA A 49 2.28 -8.06 -11.38
N ASN A 50 1.39 -8.39 -12.32
CA ASN A 50 0.18 -9.17 -12.10
C ASN A 50 0.41 -10.38 -11.15
N ASN A 51 -0.57 -10.66 -10.29
CA ASN A 51 -0.56 -11.76 -9.30
C ASN A 51 0.57 -11.70 -8.27
N LYS A 52 1.28 -10.57 -8.13
CA LYS A 52 2.20 -10.33 -7.01
C LYS A 52 1.51 -9.55 -5.90
N THR A 53 2.21 -9.27 -4.82
CA THR A 53 1.73 -8.42 -3.73
C THR A 53 2.70 -7.26 -3.57
N SER A 54 2.21 -6.04 -3.66
CA SER A 54 2.95 -4.82 -3.32
C SER A 54 2.67 -4.48 -1.87
N SER A 55 3.68 -4.07 -1.12
CA SER A 55 3.54 -3.68 0.28
C SER A 55 4.39 -2.45 0.59
N HIS A 56 3.91 -1.65 1.55
CA HIS A 56 4.65 -0.49 2.03
C HIS A 56 4.33 -0.22 3.50
N LYS A 57 5.37 0.11 4.27
CA LYS A 57 5.29 0.44 5.69
C LYS A 57 5.39 1.96 5.85
N CYS A 58 4.50 2.54 6.66
CA CYS A 58 4.57 3.97 6.95
C CYS A 58 5.88 4.34 7.65
N ALA A 59 6.50 5.43 7.22
CA ALA A 59 7.67 5.99 7.91
C ALA A 59 7.31 6.37 9.36
N GLY A 60 8.14 5.96 10.33
CA GLY A 60 7.90 6.17 11.76
C GLY A 60 7.00 5.13 12.43
N ALA A 61 6.51 4.12 11.70
CA ALA A 61 5.69 3.06 12.26
C ALA A 61 6.42 2.20 13.32
N ASP A 62 7.72 1.92 13.14
CA ASP A 62 8.50 1.14 14.12
C ASP A 62 8.66 1.88 15.46
N ALA A 63 8.57 3.21 15.44
CA ALA A 63 8.59 4.07 16.62
C ALA A 63 7.18 4.34 17.19
N GLY A 64 6.13 3.74 16.61
CA GLY A 64 4.73 4.01 16.98
C GLY A 64 4.25 5.42 16.63
N GLN A 65 4.98 6.13 15.78
CA GLN A 65 4.71 7.53 15.43
C GLN A 65 3.80 7.68 14.21
N ALA A 66 3.56 6.60 13.46
CA ALA A 66 2.68 6.59 12.32
C ALA A 66 1.96 5.24 12.15
N GLY A 67 0.78 5.30 11.55
CA GLY A 67 -0.01 4.13 11.18
C GLY A 67 -0.68 4.33 9.82
N VAL A 68 -1.23 3.24 9.30
CA VAL A 68 -1.99 3.21 8.06
C VAL A 68 -3.41 3.66 8.34
N LEU A 69 -3.82 4.75 7.70
CA LEU A 69 -5.19 5.25 7.72
C LEU A 69 -6.03 4.60 6.61
N THR A 70 -5.47 4.45 5.41
CA THR A 70 -6.18 3.92 4.24
C THR A 70 -5.19 3.26 3.29
N VAL A 71 -5.61 2.17 2.64
CA VAL A 71 -4.81 1.47 1.62
C VAL A 71 -5.57 1.50 0.30
N GLY A 72 -4.84 1.77 -0.78
CA GLY A 72 -5.31 1.70 -2.15
C GLY A 72 -4.26 1.05 -3.05
N SER A 73 -4.56 1.01 -4.35
CA SER A 73 -3.62 0.57 -5.38
C SER A 73 -3.52 1.60 -6.49
N GLU A 74 -2.33 1.73 -7.08
CA GLU A 74 -2.08 2.47 -8.32
C GLU A 74 -1.67 1.47 -9.40
N MET A 75 -2.06 1.75 -10.64
CA MET A 75 -1.85 0.89 -11.80
C MET A 75 -1.14 1.67 -12.89
N GLU A 76 -0.32 0.99 -13.68
CA GLU A 76 0.20 1.48 -14.95
C GLU A 76 0.04 0.38 -16.02
N ASP A 77 -0.26 0.79 -17.24
CA ASP A 77 -0.52 -0.06 -18.42
C ASP A 77 0.56 0.17 -19.49
#